data_AF-A0A7W4QDZ9-F1
#
_entry.id   AF-A0A7W4QDZ9-F1
#
_cell.length_a   1.000
_cell.length_b   1.000
_cell.length_c   1.000
_cell.angle_alpha   90.00
_cell.angle_beta   90.00
_cell.angle_gamma   90.00
#
_symmetry.space_group_name_H-M   'P 1'
#
loop_
_entity.id
_entity.type
_entity.pdbx_description
1 polymer ?
#
loop_
_entity_poly.entity_id
_entity_poly.type
_entity_poly.pdbx_seq_one_letter_code
_entity_poly.pdbx_strand_id
1 'polypeptide(L)'
;MLKDHQYYSAVLHANHKAFWNRDEMYGTFGIDRFFDADEFKVTQENSTGWGLKDKEFLEQSAEKLKKLPQPFYASLLTLTNHFPFEIDKQDQLIEEPDTSSDLLNRYVTTVRDEDEALKHFFKKLKKEGLYDNAMIVLMGDHYGISEAHNQGLAEFLGKEEITPFDTVQLQRVPFIIHIPGVTDRAPETIASAAGQVDVRPTLLHLLGIETKGSIQFGNDLFSGERTPFAVLRNGSFITDDHIYTKNTCYSRKTGEPLSDMSACSDEKEKAEQELMLSDKILNGDLLRFYKQ
;
A
#
# COMPACT_ATOMS: atom_id res chain seq x y z
N MET A 1 -4.13 -15.53 14.29
CA MET A 1 -5.25 -14.60 14.03
C MET A 1 -6.16 -15.14 12.93
N LEU A 2 -5.98 -14.83 11.63
CA LEU A 2 -6.96 -15.28 10.62
C LEU A 2 -7.12 -16.81 10.53
N LYS A 3 -6.04 -17.57 10.78
CA LYS A 3 -6.10 -19.05 10.89
C LYS A 3 -7.05 -19.54 11.99
N ASP A 4 -7.18 -18.82 13.09
CA ASP A 4 -8.08 -19.16 14.20
C ASP A 4 -9.56 -19.05 13.77
N HIS A 5 -9.80 -18.32 12.67
CA HIS A 5 -11.08 -18.19 11.98
C HIS A 5 -11.13 -18.99 10.67
N GLN A 6 -10.28 -20.02 10.53
CA GLN A 6 -10.25 -20.97 9.42
C GLN A 6 -9.91 -20.37 8.04
N TYR A 7 -9.31 -19.17 7.99
CA TYR A 7 -8.85 -18.60 6.73
C TYR A 7 -7.63 -19.32 6.20
N TYR A 8 -7.68 -19.70 4.93
CA TYR A 8 -6.51 -20.11 4.16
C TYR A 8 -5.77 -18.87 3.65
N SER A 9 -4.47 -18.75 3.92
CA SER A 9 -3.68 -17.57 3.55
C SER A 9 -2.80 -17.83 2.32
N ALA A 10 -2.84 -16.90 1.36
CA ALA A 10 -2.04 -16.99 0.14
C ALA A 10 -1.34 -15.67 -0.20
N VAL A 11 -0.14 -15.76 -0.75
CA VAL A 11 0.53 -14.65 -1.44
C VAL A 11 0.76 -15.06 -2.88
N LEU A 12 0.53 -14.14 -3.81
CA LEU A 12 0.75 -14.31 -5.24
C LEU A 12 1.68 -13.22 -5.72
N HIS A 13 2.78 -13.58 -6.36
CA HIS A 13 3.71 -12.64 -6.96
C HIS A 13 4.53 -13.34 -8.03
N ALA A 14 4.57 -12.82 -9.25
CA ALA A 14 5.30 -13.43 -10.36
C ALA A 14 6.81 -13.09 -10.36
N ASN A 15 7.43 -13.11 -9.18
CA ASN A 15 8.89 -13.00 -9.00
C ASN A 15 9.36 -14.16 -8.11
N HIS A 16 10.65 -14.48 -8.15
CA HIS A 16 11.22 -15.58 -7.39
C HIS A 16 11.04 -15.39 -5.88
N LYS A 17 10.66 -16.47 -5.19
CA LYS A 17 10.34 -16.44 -3.75
C LYS A 17 11.47 -15.99 -2.81
N ALA A 18 12.72 -16.17 -3.22
CA ALA A 18 13.88 -15.74 -2.43
C ALA A 18 14.07 -14.21 -2.43
N PHE A 19 13.49 -13.50 -3.40
CA PHE A 19 13.60 -12.05 -3.47
C PHE A 19 12.94 -11.40 -2.24
N TRP A 20 13.62 -10.42 -1.64
CA TRP A 20 13.27 -9.84 -0.34
C TRP A 20 13.18 -10.83 0.84
N ASN A 21 13.79 -12.01 0.73
CA ASN A 21 13.72 -13.07 1.75
C ASN A 21 12.28 -13.50 2.09
N ARG A 22 11.37 -13.41 1.10
CA ARG A 22 9.93 -13.66 1.31
C ARG A 22 9.65 -15.11 1.71
N ASP A 23 10.37 -16.08 1.13
CA ASP A 23 10.20 -17.51 1.46
C ASP A 23 10.30 -17.77 2.97
N GLU A 24 11.38 -17.27 3.61
CA GLU A 24 11.61 -17.41 5.05
C GLU A 24 10.62 -16.56 5.88
N MET A 25 10.38 -15.31 5.47
CA MET A 25 9.51 -14.41 6.21
C MET A 25 8.05 -14.88 6.22
N TYR A 26 7.55 -15.38 5.07
CA TYR A 26 6.20 -15.93 4.96
C TYR A 26 6.03 -17.22 5.76
N GLY A 27 7.09 -18.03 5.89
CA GLY A 27 7.12 -19.14 6.84
C GLY A 27 6.90 -18.67 8.29
N THR A 28 7.56 -17.58 8.68
CA THR A 28 7.41 -16.97 10.03
C THR A 28 6.02 -16.36 10.24
N PHE A 29 5.44 -15.72 9.23
CA PHE A 29 4.06 -15.21 9.28
C PHE A 29 3.01 -16.33 9.26
N GLY A 30 3.41 -17.55 8.91
CA GLY A 30 2.51 -18.69 8.78
C GLY A 30 1.60 -18.60 7.57
N ILE A 31 2.06 -18.00 6.46
CA ILE A 31 1.34 -18.03 5.17
C ILE A 31 1.22 -19.48 4.68
N ASP A 32 0.03 -19.92 4.29
CA ASP A 32 -0.20 -21.31 3.87
C ASP A 32 0.34 -21.60 2.47
N ARG A 33 0.30 -20.60 1.57
CA ARG A 33 0.75 -20.75 0.19
C ARG A 33 1.39 -19.49 -0.36
N PHE A 34 2.57 -19.64 -0.93
CA PHE A 34 3.15 -18.62 -1.81
C PHE A 34 3.19 -19.15 -3.24
N PHE A 35 2.47 -18.47 -4.14
CA PHE A 35 2.59 -18.66 -5.59
C PHE A 35 3.63 -17.67 -6.11
N ASP A 36 4.84 -18.14 -6.34
CA ASP A 36 5.95 -17.36 -6.89
C ASP A 36 6.04 -17.53 -8.42
N ALA A 37 7.08 -16.97 -9.06
CA ALA A 37 7.24 -16.97 -10.52
C ALA A 37 7.04 -18.35 -11.18
N ASP A 38 7.51 -19.44 -10.55
CA ASP A 38 7.44 -20.80 -11.09
C ASP A 38 6.00 -21.32 -11.24
N GLU A 39 5.05 -20.70 -10.55
CA GLU A 39 3.63 -21.02 -10.61
C GLU A 39 2.90 -20.26 -11.72
N PHE A 40 3.55 -19.32 -12.40
CA PHE A 40 2.97 -18.55 -13.49
C PHE A 40 3.56 -18.95 -14.84
N LYS A 41 2.77 -18.77 -15.90
CA LYS A 41 3.25 -18.90 -17.28
C LYS A 41 3.98 -17.62 -17.66
N VAL A 42 5.28 -17.60 -17.46
CA VAL A 42 6.17 -16.48 -17.81
C VAL A 42 6.83 -16.79 -19.15
N THR A 43 6.66 -15.89 -20.12
CA THR A 43 7.31 -15.91 -21.43
C THR A 43 7.93 -14.54 -21.71
N GLN A 44 8.77 -14.46 -22.74
CA GLN A 44 9.39 -13.18 -23.10
C GLN A 44 8.35 -12.15 -23.56
N GLU A 45 7.28 -12.60 -24.23
CA GLU A 45 6.24 -11.73 -24.78
C GLU A 45 5.32 -11.12 -23.71
N ASN A 46 5.11 -11.83 -22.61
CA ASN A 46 4.27 -11.38 -21.51
C ASN A 46 5.04 -10.83 -20.30
N SER A 47 6.34 -10.55 -20.48
CA SER A 47 7.19 -9.98 -19.44
C SER A 47 7.70 -8.60 -19.85
N THR A 48 7.89 -7.72 -18.87
CA THR A 48 8.55 -6.43 -19.04
C THR A 48 9.25 -6.04 -17.73
N GLY A 49 10.33 -5.27 -17.81
CA GLY A 49 11.13 -4.88 -16.65
C GLY A 49 11.51 -6.06 -15.77
N TRP A 50 10.88 -6.14 -14.60
CA TRP A 50 11.22 -7.09 -13.53
C TRP A 50 10.53 -8.46 -13.64
N GLY A 51 9.57 -8.65 -14.55
CA GLY A 51 8.91 -9.95 -14.68
C GLY A 51 7.61 -9.91 -15.46
N LEU A 52 6.69 -10.80 -15.09
CA LEU A 52 5.39 -10.95 -15.73
C LEU A 52 4.59 -9.64 -15.67
N LYS A 53 4.00 -9.25 -16.79
CA LYS A 53 3.12 -8.08 -16.89
C LYS A 53 1.89 -8.24 -16.00
N ASP A 54 1.43 -7.14 -15.39
CA ASP A 54 0.38 -7.17 -14.37
C ASP A 54 -0.95 -7.68 -14.89
N LYS A 55 -1.28 -7.42 -16.16
CA LYS A 55 -2.49 -7.95 -16.80
C LYS A 55 -2.51 -9.48 -16.80
N GLU A 56 -1.42 -10.12 -17.25
CA GLU A 56 -1.28 -11.57 -17.29
C GLU A 56 -1.12 -12.18 -15.89
N PHE A 57 -0.41 -11.48 -14.99
CA PHE A 57 -0.28 -11.88 -13.58
C PHE A 57 -1.65 -11.92 -12.90
N LEU A 58 -2.44 -10.86 -13.00
CA LEU A 58 -3.75 -10.76 -12.36
C LEU A 58 -4.77 -11.73 -12.99
N GLU A 59 -4.72 -11.94 -14.30
CA GLU A 59 -5.56 -12.94 -14.98
C GLU A 59 -5.29 -14.35 -14.44
N GLN A 60 -4.02 -14.76 -14.41
CA GLN A 60 -3.62 -16.07 -13.87
C GLN A 60 -3.90 -16.17 -12.36
N SER A 61 -3.75 -15.06 -11.63
CA SER A 61 -4.04 -15.00 -10.20
C SER A 61 -5.52 -15.26 -9.90
N ALA A 62 -6.45 -14.70 -10.68
CA ALA A 62 -7.88 -14.96 -10.51
C ALA A 62 -8.23 -16.46 -10.65
N GLU A 63 -7.56 -17.18 -11.56
CA GLU A 63 -7.74 -18.62 -11.72
C GLU A 63 -7.22 -19.44 -10.53
N LYS A 64 -6.15 -18.95 -9.89
CA LYS A 64 -5.60 -19.55 -8.66
C LYS A 64 -6.51 -19.27 -7.46
N LEU A 65 -6.96 -18.03 -7.29
CA LEU A 65 -7.87 -17.62 -6.22
C LEU A 65 -9.15 -18.47 -6.19
N LYS A 66 -9.74 -18.73 -7.36
CA LYS A 66 -10.94 -19.57 -7.48
C LYS A 66 -10.76 -20.99 -6.91
N LYS A 67 -9.53 -21.50 -6.91
CA LYS A 67 -9.19 -22.86 -6.45
C LYS A 67 -8.78 -22.90 -4.97
N LEU A 68 -8.65 -21.76 -4.30
CA LEU A 68 -8.29 -21.71 -2.89
C LEU A 68 -9.43 -22.24 -2.01
N PRO A 69 -9.12 -22.92 -0.89
CA PRO A 69 -10.09 -23.21 0.15
C PRO A 69 -10.71 -21.90 0.67
N GLN A 70 -12.03 -21.86 0.82
CA GLN A 70 -12.74 -20.72 1.42
C GLN A 70 -13.06 -20.98 2.90
N PRO A 71 -13.01 -19.94 3.77
CA PRO A 71 -12.61 -18.56 3.46
C PRO A 71 -11.10 -18.44 3.24
N PHE A 72 -10.67 -17.45 2.44
CA PHE A 72 -9.24 -17.17 2.22
C PHE A 72 -8.89 -15.70 2.45
N TYR A 73 -7.62 -15.46 2.76
CA TYR A 73 -6.95 -14.16 2.69
C TYR A 73 -5.85 -14.26 1.64
N ALA A 74 -5.91 -13.43 0.61
CA ALA A 74 -4.92 -13.46 -0.47
C ALA A 74 -4.33 -12.07 -0.72
N SER A 75 -2.99 -11.98 -0.76
CA SER A 75 -2.26 -10.78 -1.15
C SER A 75 -1.65 -10.97 -2.52
N LEU A 76 -1.96 -10.08 -3.46
CA LEU A 76 -1.43 -10.08 -4.82
C LEU A 76 -0.46 -8.92 -4.95
N LEU A 77 0.79 -9.20 -5.33
CA LEU A 77 1.84 -8.18 -5.45
C LEU A 77 2.11 -7.94 -6.95
N THR A 78 1.66 -6.78 -7.45
CA THR A 78 1.93 -6.30 -8.82
C THR A 78 3.40 -5.94 -9.02
N LEU A 79 3.84 -5.76 -10.27
CA LEU A 79 5.25 -5.58 -10.60
C LEU A 79 5.53 -4.67 -11.81
N THR A 80 4.59 -4.45 -12.74
CA THR A 80 4.87 -3.69 -13.97
C THR A 80 5.20 -2.23 -13.68
N ASN A 81 4.50 -1.62 -12.72
CA ASN A 81 4.72 -0.23 -12.31
C ASN A 81 5.93 -0.05 -11.37
N HIS A 82 7.07 -0.65 -11.72
CA HIS A 82 8.29 -0.63 -10.92
C HIS A 82 9.41 0.11 -11.66
N PHE A 83 10.26 0.83 -10.91
CA PHE A 83 11.44 1.52 -11.46
C PHE A 83 12.30 0.57 -12.34
N PRO A 84 12.73 0.99 -13.55
CA PRO A 84 12.68 2.34 -14.13
C PRO A 84 11.45 2.64 -15.01
N PHE A 85 10.32 1.95 -14.74
CA PHE A 85 9.01 2.10 -15.38
C PHE A 85 9.03 1.73 -16.87
N GLU A 86 9.59 0.56 -17.18
CA GLU A 86 9.66 0.07 -18.55
C GLU A 86 8.28 -0.42 -19.00
N ILE A 87 7.88 -0.01 -20.20
CA ILE A 87 6.66 -0.49 -20.86
C ILE A 87 6.95 -0.66 -22.35
N ASP A 88 6.43 -1.74 -22.94
CA ASP A 88 6.55 -1.94 -24.37
C ASP A 88 5.63 -0.95 -25.10
N LYS A 89 6.11 -0.39 -26.21
CA LYS A 89 5.35 0.60 -27.01
C LYS A 89 3.95 0.11 -27.42
N GLN A 90 3.76 -1.20 -27.59
CA GLN A 90 2.47 -1.80 -27.95
C GLN A 90 1.47 -1.83 -26.78
N ASP A 91 1.97 -1.80 -25.54
CA ASP A 91 1.17 -1.84 -24.31
C ASP A 91 0.93 -0.43 -23.75
N GLN A 92 1.64 0.58 -24.26
CA GLN A 92 1.44 1.98 -23.87
C GLN A 92 0.06 2.50 -24.31
N LEU A 93 -0.81 2.76 -23.32
CA LEU A 93 -2.20 3.17 -23.53
C LEU A 93 -2.43 4.69 -23.60
N ILE A 94 -1.47 5.47 -23.13
CA ILE A 94 -1.50 6.95 -23.14
C ILE A 94 -0.14 7.50 -23.55
N GLU A 95 -0.12 8.70 -24.08
CA GLU A 95 1.13 9.40 -24.37
C GLU A 95 1.87 9.73 -23.07
N GLU A 96 3.19 9.71 -23.13
CA GLU A 96 4.03 10.23 -22.05
C GLU A 96 3.78 11.74 -21.90
N PRO A 97 3.72 12.28 -20.66
CA PRO A 97 3.80 13.72 -20.49
C PRO A 97 5.19 14.21 -20.93
N ASP A 98 5.27 15.50 -21.26
CA ASP A 98 6.51 16.15 -21.69
C ASP A 98 7.09 16.98 -20.55
N THR A 99 7.79 16.30 -19.62
CA THR A 99 8.54 16.94 -18.53
C THR A 99 10.03 16.71 -18.69
N SER A 100 10.83 17.47 -17.96
CA SER A 100 12.28 17.31 -17.87
C SER A 100 12.75 15.98 -17.26
N SER A 101 11.83 15.11 -16.81
CA SER A 101 12.15 13.82 -16.20
C SER A 101 11.56 12.65 -17.01
N ASP A 102 12.37 12.02 -17.87
CA ASP A 102 11.99 10.81 -18.62
C ASP A 102 11.46 9.69 -17.72
N LEU A 103 11.98 9.56 -16.50
CA LEU A 103 11.51 8.57 -15.53
C LEU A 103 10.07 8.84 -15.11
N LEU A 104 9.73 10.12 -14.85
CA LEU A 104 8.37 10.53 -14.50
C LEU A 104 7.44 10.33 -15.68
N ASN A 105 7.92 10.64 -16.88
CA ASN A 105 7.16 10.51 -18.11
C ASN A 105 6.73 9.05 -18.33
N ARG A 106 7.66 8.11 -18.17
CA ARG A 106 7.36 6.67 -18.20
C ARG A 106 6.48 6.19 -17.05
N TYR A 107 6.69 6.68 -15.82
CA TYR A 107 5.86 6.30 -14.67
C TYR A 107 4.36 6.52 -14.91
N VAL A 108 3.99 7.62 -15.56
CA VAL A 108 2.57 7.92 -15.84
C VAL A 108 1.96 6.87 -16.77
N THR A 109 2.72 6.33 -17.73
CA THR A 109 2.21 5.31 -18.66
C THR A 109 2.09 3.94 -18.00
N THR A 110 3.01 3.55 -17.11
CA THR A 110 2.91 2.29 -16.35
C THR A 110 1.78 2.31 -15.31
N VAL A 111 1.51 3.46 -14.67
CA VAL A 111 0.32 3.63 -13.81
C VAL A 111 -0.98 3.39 -14.61
N ARG A 112 -1.04 3.87 -15.85
CA ARG A 112 -2.21 3.63 -16.72
C ARG A 112 -2.35 2.15 -17.12
N ASP A 113 -1.24 1.46 -17.37
CA ASP A 113 -1.25 0.01 -17.64
C ASP A 113 -1.75 -0.78 -16.42
N GLU A 114 -1.27 -0.46 -15.22
CA GLU A 114 -1.74 -1.05 -13.97
C GLU A 114 -3.25 -0.84 -13.75
N ASP A 115 -3.77 0.36 -14.06
CA ASP A 115 -5.22 0.63 -14.04
C ASP A 115 -6.01 -0.26 -15.02
N GLU A 116 -5.52 -0.46 -16.25
CA GLU A 116 -6.18 -1.35 -17.21
C GLU A 116 -6.11 -2.81 -16.74
N ALA A 117 -4.97 -3.26 -16.19
CA ALA A 117 -4.81 -4.58 -15.61
C ALA A 117 -5.80 -4.83 -14.46
N LEU A 118 -5.96 -3.86 -13.55
CA LEU A 118 -6.95 -3.91 -12.47
C LEU A 118 -8.38 -3.98 -13.03
N LYS A 119 -8.72 -3.17 -14.03
CA LYS A 119 -10.04 -3.23 -14.70
C LYS A 119 -10.32 -4.62 -15.29
N HIS A 120 -9.33 -5.27 -15.92
CA HIS A 120 -9.45 -6.63 -16.41
C HIS A 120 -9.61 -7.65 -15.28
N PHE A 121 -8.83 -7.50 -14.19
CA PHE A 121 -8.91 -8.34 -13.02
C PHE A 121 -10.30 -8.30 -12.37
N PHE A 122 -10.87 -7.11 -12.16
CA PHE A 122 -12.22 -6.96 -11.59
C PHE A 122 -13.30 -7.59 -12.48
N LYS A 123 -13.19 -7.48 -13.82
CA LYS A 123 -14.09 -8.19 -14.75
C LYS A 123 -13.98 -9.70 -14.58
N LYS A 124 -12.77 -10.23 -14.41
CA LYS A 124 -12.51 -11.65 -14.18
C LYS A 124 -13.04 -12.10 -12.83
N LEU A 125 -12.81 -11.37 -11.74
CA LEU A 125 -13.37 -11.66 -10.42
C LEU A 125 -14.90 -11.75 -10.44
N LYS A 126 -15.57 -10.84 -11.16
CA LYS A 126 -17.03 -10.89 -11.37
C LYS A 126 -17.46 -12.14 -12.14
N LYS A 127 -16.77 -12.46 -13.24
CA LYS A 127 -17.05 -13.66 -14.04
C LYS A 127 -16.86 -14.96 -13.25
N GLU A 128 -15.86 -15.00 -12.37
CA GLU A 128 -15.55 -16.16 -11.55
C GLU A 128 -16.37 -16.24 -10.25
N GLY A 129 -17.25 -15.24 -9.99
CA GLY A 129 -18.12 -15.20 -8.81
C GLY A 129 -17.42 -14.83 -7.51
N LEU A 130 -16.19 -14.30 -7.56
CA LEU A 130 -15.41 -13.90 -6.39
C LEU A 130 -15.69 -12.44 -5.96
N TYR A 131 -16.21 -11.61 -6.86
CA TYR A 131 -16.41 -10.19 -6.57
C TYR A 131 -17.51 -9.95 -5.51
N ASP A 132 -18.58 -10.75 -5.54
CA ASP A 132 -19.76 -10.53 -4.71
C ASP A 132 -19.62 -11.09 -3.28
N ASN A 133 -18.54 -11.83 -2.99
CA ASN A 133 -18.33 -12.50 -1.70
C ASN A 133 -16.94 -12.25 -1.08
N ALA A 134 -16.11 -11.41 -1.69
CA ALA A 134 -14.80 -11.06 -1.18
C ALA A 134 -14.69 -9.56 -0.88
N MET A 135 -14.19 -9.20 0.30
CA MET A 135 -13.70 -7.85 0.56
C MET A 135 -12.42 -7.64 -0.27
N ILE A 136 -12.44 -6.67 -1.18
CA ILE A 136 -11.29 -6.36 -2.05
C ILE A 136 -10.62 -5.09 -1.54
N VAL A 137 -9.34 -5.18 -1.25
CA VAL A 137 -8.52 -4.08 -0.75
C VAL A 137 -7.48 -3.74 -1.80
N LEU A 138 -7.46 -2.49 -2.26
CA LEU A 138 -6.39 -1.94 -3.11
C LEU A 138 -5.55 -1.02 -2.24
N MET A 139 -4.24 -1.19 -2.27
CA MET A 139 -3.30 -0.38 -1.50
C MET A 139 -2.04 -0.14 -2.30
N GLY A 140 -1.59 1.11 -2.40
CA GLY A 140 -0.23 1.40 -2.88
C GLY A 140 0.79 1.11 -1.78
N ASP A 141 1.95 0.58 -2.15
CA ASP A 141 3.02 0.19 -1.22
C ASP A 141 3.92 1.37 -0.83
N HIS A 142 4.38 2.17 -1.79
CA HIS A 142 5.20 3.36 -1.55
C HIS A 142 5.21 4.32 -2.75
N TYR A 143 5.95 5.43 -2.63
CA TYR A 143 6.14 6.39 -3.71
C TYR A 143 6.88 5.75 -4.90
N GLY A 144 6.51 6.08 -6.13
CA GLY A 144 7.25 5.69 -7.34
C GLY A 144 8.35 6.69 -7.72
N ILE A 145 8.10 7.98 -7.51
CA ILE A 145 8.98 9.08 -7.94
C ILE A 145 9.69 9.68 -6.73
N SER A 146 11.02 9.67 -6.74
CA SER A 146 11.85 10.20 -5.65
C SER A 146 12.12 11.71 -5.78
N GLU A 147 12.63 12.32 -4.71
CA GLU A 147 13.03 13.74 -4.68
C GLU A 147 14.04 14.12 -5.79
N ALA A 148 14.78 13.14 -6.34
CA ALA A 148 15.72 13.36 -7.45
C ALA A 148 15.03 13.84 -8.74
N HIS A 149 13.71 13.67 -8.84
CA HIS A 149 12.91 14.07 -10.00
C HIS A 149 11.97 15.24 -9.70
N ASN A 150 12.23 16.00 -8.62
CA ASN A 150 11.38 17.11 -8.18
C ASN A 150 11.17 18.18 -9.26
N GLN A 151 12.15 18.45 -10.13
CA GLN A 151 11.98 19.43 -11.20
C GLN A 151 10.88 18.99 -12.19
N GLY A 152 11.00 17.80 -12.78
CA GLY A 152 9.98 17.26 -13.67
C GLY A 152 8.63 17.08 -12.96
N LEU A 153 8.64 16.74 -11.67
CA LEU A 153 7.42 16.62 -10.87
C LEU A 153 6.75 17.98 -10.64
N ALA A 154 7.52 19.05 -10.41
CA ALA A 154 6.99 20.41 -10.31
C ALA A 154 6.33 20.84 -11.64
N GLU A 155 7.01 20.61 -12.77
CA GLU A 155 6.47 20.85 -14.11
C GLU A 155 5.15 20.11 -14.33
N PHE A 156 5.11 18.81 -14.02
CA PHE A 156 3.92 17.96 -14.15
C PHE A 156 2.74 18.45 -13.30
N LEU A 157 3.01 18.92 -12.08
CA LEU A 157 2.00 19.41 -11.15
C LEU A 157 1.66 20.89 -11.35
N GLY A 158 2.30 21.57 -12.30
CA GLY A 158 2.11 23.00 -12.52
C GLY A 158 2.55 23.87 -11.34
N LYS A 159 3.60 23.45 -10.62
CA LYS A 159 4.19 24.16 -9.49
C LYS A 159 5.53 24.77 -9.87
N GLU A 160 5.92 25.85 -9.20
CA GLU A 160 7.26 26.44 -9.35
C GLU A 160 8.35 25.50 -8.80
N GLU A 161 8.08 24.85 -7.65
CA GLU A 161 8.96 23.88 -7.04
C GLU A 161 8.18 22.85 -6.18
N ILE A 162 8.86 21.76 -5.81
CA ILE A 162 8.39 20.80 -4.81
C ILE A 162 9.05 21.15 -3.46
N THR A 163 8.24 21.64 -2.52
CA THR A 163 8.70 22.01 -1.17
C THR A 163 8.81 20.77 -0.25
N PRO A 164 9.47 20.86 0.93
CA PRO A 164 9.44 19.78 1.91
C PRO A 164 8.03 19.36 2.36
N PHE A 165 7.11 20.31 2.43
CA PHE A 165 5.69 20.03 2.68
C PHE A 165 5.09 19.18 1.55
N ASP A 166 5.33 19.58 0.30
CA ASP A 166 4.86 18.83 -0.88
C ASP A 166 5.43 17.42 -0.91
N THR A 167 6.71 17.24 -0.61
CA THR A 167 7.34 15.92 -0.54
C THR A 167 6.59 14.97 0.39
N VAL A 168 6.20 15.43 1.58
CA VAL A 168 5.40 14.62 2.52
C VAL A 168 4.00 14.35 1.97
N GLN A 169 3.37 15.36 1.35
CA GLN A 169 2.04 15.23 0.76
C GLN A 169 2.01 14.20 -0.39
N LEU A 170 3.11 14.12 -1.16
CA LEU A 170 3.32 13.18 -2.26
C LEU A 170 3.67 11.76 -1.80
N GLN A 171 3.84 11.51 -0.49
CA GLN A 171 3.96 10.15 0.06
C GLN A 171 2.61 9.42 0.16
N ARG A 172 1.49 10.08 -0.17
CA ARG A 172 0.17 9.43 -0.13
C ARG A 172 0.07 8.32 -1.16
N VAL A 173 -0.33 7.16 -0.68
CA VAL A 173 -0.68 5.99 -1.49
C VAL A 173 -2.18 5.73 -1.37
N PRO A 174 -2.84 5.19 -2.42
CA PRO A 174 -4.26 4.86 -2.34
C PRO A 174 -4.49 3.74 -1.32
N PHE A 175 -5.62 3.80 -0.61
CA PHE A 175 -6.17 2.71 0.18
C PHE A 175 -7.68 2.67 -0.03
N ILE A 176 -8.16 1.66 -0.76
CA ILE A 176 -9.56 1.54 -1.18
C ILE A 176 -10.06 0.19 -0.72
N ILE A 177 -11.15 0.17 0.05
CA ILE A 177 -11.82 -1.05 0.50
C ILE A 177 -13.17 -1.15 -0.21
N HIS A 178 -13.34 -2.20 -1.00
CA HIS A 178 -14.64 -2.62 -1.51
C HIS A 178 -15.19 -3.74 -0.62
N ILE A 179 -16.30 -3.46 0.07
CA ILE A 179 -16.98 -4.41 0.95
C ILE A 179 -18.28 -4.86 0.26
N PRO A 180 -18.38 -6.11 -0.22
CA PRO A 180 -19.60 -6.58 -0.86
C PRO A 180 -20.75 -6.64 0.15
N GLY A 181 -21.97 -6.37 -0.31
CA GLY A 181 -23.19 -6.43 0.51
C GLY A 181 -23.53 -5.17 1.30
N VAL A 182 -22.61 -4.21 1.44
CA VAL A 182 -22.92 -2.88 2.01
C VAL A 182 -23.58 -2.02 0.92
N THR A 183 -24.91 -2.07 0.86
CA THR A 183 -25.71 -1.39 -0.18
C THR A 183 -26.59 -0.26 0.36
N ASP A 184 -26.74 -0.19 1.68
CA ASP A 184 -27.51 0.82 2.41
C ASP A 184 -26.69 2.08 2.75
N ARG A 185 -25.39 2.07 2.45
CA ARG A 185 -24.49 3.20 2.64
C ARG A 185 -23.85 3.61 1.32
N ALA A 186 -23.76 4.91 1.08
CA ALA A 186 -22.95 5.43 -0.02
C ALA A 186 -21.45 5.20 0.28
N PRO A 187 -20.61 5.03 -0.76
CA PRO A 187 -19.16 5.05 -0.59
C PRO A 187 -18.71 6.29 0.18
N GLU A 188 -17.83 6.10 1.16
CA GLU A 188 -17.35 7.15 2.05
C GLU A 188 -15.86 7.42 1.80
N THR A 189 -15.48 8.69 1.71
CA THR A 189 -14.07 9.11 1.66
C THR A 189 -13.64 9.54 3.06
N ILE A 190 -12.68 8.81 3.64
CA ILE A 190 -12.06 9.17 4.91
C ILE A 190 -10.85 10.05 4.63
N ALA A 191 -10.98 11.37 4.90
CA ALA A 191 -9.92 12.35 4.60
C ALA A 191 -8.88 12.53 5.72
N SER A 192 -9.16 11.98 6.90
CA SER A 192 -8.27 12.07 8.06
C SER A 192 -6.96 11.30 7.85
N ALA A 193 -5.90 11.77 8.49
CA ALA A 193 -4.58 11.14 8.43
C ALA A 193 -4.62 9.67 8.91
N ALA A 194 -3.96 8.81 8.15
CA ALA A 194 -3.86 7.37 8.35
C ALA A 194 -2.55 6.86 7.77
N GLY A 195 -1.99 5.81 8.37
CA GLY A 195 -0.80 5.10 7.89
C GLY A 195 -1.10 3.65 7.53
N GLN A 196 -0.18 2.99 6.82
CA GLN A 196 -0.33 1.56 6.48
C GLN A 196 -0.42 0.65 7.72
N VAL A 197 0.09 1.09 8.87
CA VAL A 197 -0.04 0.37 10.15
C VAL A 197 -1.51 0.21 10.60
N ASP A 198 -2.40 1.10 10.15
CA ASP A 198 -3.84 1.09 10.46
C ASP A 198 -4.61 0.02 9.66
N VAL A 199 -4.01 -0.55 8.61
CA VAL A 199 -4.68 -1.54 7.74
C VAL A 199 -5.04 -2.80 8.53
N ARG A 200 -4.09 -3.37 9.28
CA ARG A 200 -4.33 -4.60 10.06
C ARG A 200 -5.53 -4.49 11.01
N PRO A 201 -5.60 -3.51 11.93
CA PRO A 201 -6.75 -3.41 12.84
C PRO A 201 -8.05 -3.12 12.11
N THR A 202 -8.03 -2.25 11.10
CA THR A 202 -9.21 -1.93 10.28
C THR A 202 -9.80 -3.18 9.63
N LEU A 203 -8.98 -3.98 8.95
CA LEU A 203 -9.46 -5.19 8.27
C LEU A 203 -9.91 -6.27 9.26
N LEU A 204 -9.22 -6.44 10.39
CA LEU A 204 -9.63 -7.40 11.42
C LEU A 204 -11.00 -7.03 12.02
N HIS A 205 -11.23 -5.75 12.32
CA HIS A 205 -12.52 -5.29 12.84
C HIS A 205 -13.66 -5.41 11.81
N LEU A 206 -13.40 -5.11 10.53
CA LEU A 206 -14.38 -5.36 9.46
C LEU A 206 -14.77 -6.84 9.35
N LEU A 207 -13.85 -7.76 9.66
CA LEU A 207 -14.10 -9.20 9.72
C LEU A 207 -14.74 -9.66 11.05
N GLY A 208 -15.00 -8.74 11.98
CA GLY A 208 -15.56 -9.06 13.30
C GLY A 208 -14.56 -9.71 14.26
N ILE A 209 -13.26 -9.55 14.02
CA ILE A 209 -12.18 -10.15 14.83
C ILE A 209 -11.66 -9.12 15.83
N GLU A 210 -11.72 -9.44 17.11
CA GLU A 210 -11.19 -8.58 18.17
C GLU A 210 -9.66 -8.50 18.11
N THR A 211 -9.12 -7.28 18.25
CA THR A 211 -7.66 -7.04 18.29
C THR A 211 -7.14 -6.76 19.69
N LYS A 212 -8.01 -6.80 20.71
CA LYS A 212 -7.64 -6.55 22.11
C LYS A 212 -6.54 -7.54 22.55
N GLY A 213 -5.46 -7.01 23.14
CA GLY A 213 -4.31 -7.82 23.53
C GLY A 213 -3.38 -8.19 22.37
N SER A 214 -3.58 -7.65 21.16
CA SER A 214 -2.53 -7.67 20.13
C SER A 214 -1.57 -6.51 20.34
N ILE A 215 -0.27 -6.76 20.19
CA ILE A 215 0.72 -5.70 20.07
C ILE A 215 0.61 -5.14 18.65
N GLN A 216 0.18 -3.89 18.54
CA GLN A 216 0.00 -3.16 17.28
C GLN A 216 0.10 -1.66 17.55
N PHE A 217 0.49 -0.90 16.52
CA PHE A 217 0.62 0.57 16.59
C PHE A 217 -0.49 1.29 15.84
N GLY A 218 -1.09 0.64 14.85
CA GLY A 218 -2.21 1.21 14.10
C GLY A 218 -3.54 1.12 14.83
N ASN A 219 -4.51 1.86 14.30
CA ASN A 219 -5.87 1.98 14.81
C ASN A 219 -6.89 1.68 13.71
N ASP A 220 -8.09 1.25 14.11
CA ASP A 220 -9.19 1.04 13.18
C ASP A 220 -9.67 2.38 12.57
N LEU A 221 -9.63 2.47 11.24
CA LEU A 221 -10.03 3.66 10.50
C LEU A 221 -11.53 3.97 10.57
N PHE A 222 -12.38 3.02 10.96
CA PHE A 222 -13.81 3.27 11.18
C PHE A 222 -14.15 3.62 12.64
N SER A 223 -13.17 3.54 13.54
CA SER A 223 -13.38 3.92 14.94
C SER A 223 -13.54 5.44 15.08
N GLY A 224 -14.59 5.85 15.78
CA GLY A 224 -14.82 7.24 16.18
C GLY A 224 -13.88 7.74 17.27
N GLU A 225 -13.15 6.85 17.94
CA GLU A 225 -12.17 7.18 18.98
C GLU A 225 -10.73 7.28 18.43
N ARG A 226 -10.52 7.04 17.13
CA ARG A 226 -9.17 7.09 16.56
C ARG A 226 -8.62 8.51 16.57
N THR A 227 -7.32 8.63 16.83
CA THR A 227 -6.59 9.89 16.64
C THR A 227 -5.97 9.89 15.24
N PRO A 228 -6.38 10.79 14.33
CA PRO A 228 -5.78 10.92 12.99
C PRO A 228 -4.28 11.19 13.07
N PHE A 229 -3.48 10.22 12.67
CA PHE A 229 -2.03 10.30 12.79
C PHE A 229 -1.36 9.31 11.84
N ALA A 230 -0.30 9.75 11.19
CA ALA A 230 0.60 8.89 10.43
C ALA A 230 2.04 9.33 10.67
N VAL A 231 2.92 8.37 10.96
CA VAL A 231 4.36 8.60 11.12
C VAL A 231 5.13 7.94 9.97
N LEU A 232 6.05 8.70 9.37
CA LEU A 232 6.98 8.22 8.37
C LEU A 232 8.25 7.70 9.06
N ARG A 233 8.95 6.77 8.41
CA ARG A 233 10.11 6.06 8.98
C ARG A 233 11.28 6.98 9.40
N ASN A 234 11.35 8.18 8.82
CA ASN A 234 12.35 9.20 9.13
C ASN A 234 11.96 10.14 10.28
N GLY A 235 10.80 9.92 10.93
CA GLY A 235 10.29 10.74 12.03
C GLY A 235 9.43 11.92 11.60
N SER A 236 9.27 12.17 10.29
CA SER A 236 8.21 13.08 9.81
C SER A 236 6.85 12.50 10.15
N PHE A 237 5.85 13.35 10.41
CA PHE A 237 4.50 12.90 10.73
C PHE A 237 3.42 13.81 10.16
N ILE A 238 2.21 13.27 10.09
CA ILE A 238 1.02 13.90 9.52
C ILE A 238 -0.13 13.72 10.52
N THR A 239 -0.81 14.81 10.85
CA THR A 239 -2.10 14.81 11.58
C THR A 239 -3.18 15.46 10.70
N ASP A 240 -4.37 15.70 11.24
CA ASP A 240 -5.39 16.48 10.53
C ASP A 240 -5.07 17.98 10.45
N ASP A 241 -4.26 18.48 11.37
CA ASP A 241 -3.94 19.90 11.48
C ASP A 241 -2.50 20.25 11.08
N HIS A 242 -1.56 19.32 11.24
CA HIS A 242 -0.13 19.58 11.15
C HIS A 242 0.60 18.55 10.27
N ILE A 243 1.68 19.01 9.65
CA ILE A 243 2.73 18.16 9.08
C ILE A 243 4.05 18.61 9.64
N TYR A 244 4.86 17.67 10.13
CA TYR A 244 6.22 17.94 10.56
C TYR A 244 7.21 17.23 9.65
N THR A 245 8.19 17.98 9.14
CA THR A 245 9.26 17.42 8.31
C THR A 245 10.44 18.38 8.26
N LYS A 246 11.66 17.85 8.08
CA LYS A 246 12.90 18.64 7.99
C LYS A 246 13.05 19.68 9.12
N ASN A 247 12.63 19.33 10.33
CA ASN A 247 12.62 20.20 11.53
C ASN A 247 11.70 21.42 11.47
N THR A 248 10.67 21.39 10.63
CA THR A 248 9.67 22.45 10.50
C THR A 248 8.27 21.88 10.70
N CYS A 249 7.46 22.57 11.49
CA CYS A 249 6.03 22.30 11.66
C CYS A 249 5.25 23.16 10.67
N TYR A 250 4.37 22.55 9.89
CA TYR A 250 3.55 23.20 8.87
C TYR A 250 2.07 23.05 9.21
N SER A 251 1.25 24.06 8.91
CA SER A 251 -0.20 23.86 8.88
C SER A 251 -0.57 22.96 7.71
N ARG A 252 -1.25 21.84 7.97
CA ARG A 252 -1.73 20.95 6.90
C ARG A 252 -2.74 21.65 5.97
N LYS A 253 -3.50 22.60 6.51
CA LYS A 253 -4.54 23.33 5.78
C LYS A 253 -3.96 24.31 4.76
N THR A 254 -2.91 25.06 5.13
CA THR A 254 -2.36 26.13 4.28
C THR A 254 -1.06 25.74 3.59
N GLY A 255 -0.32 24.75 4.12
CA GLY A 255 1.04 24.43 3.67
C GLY A 255 2.12 25.37 4.20
N GLU A 256 1.74 26.38 4.97
CA GLU A 256 2.66 27.38 5.51
C GLU A 256 3.37 26.88 6.78
N PRO A 257 4.65 27.21 6.98
CA PRO A 257 5.36 26.93 8.22
C PRO A 257 4.75 27.72 9.38
N LEU A 258 4.63 27.07 10.54
CA LEU A 258 4.19 27.71 11.77
C LEU A 258 5.37 28.45 12.43
N SER A 259 5.12 29.66 12.93
CA SER A 259 6.12 30.43 13.67
C SER A 259 6.44 29.83 15.04
N ASP A 260 5.46 29.16 15.65
CA ASP A 260 5.61 28.43 16.90
C ASP A 260 5.74 26.93 16.62
N MET A 261 6.97 26.40 16.70
CA MET A 261 7.24 24.98 16.49
C MET A 261 6.71 24.08 17.62
N SER A 262 6.36 24.64 18.78
CA SER A 262 5.82 23.85 19.90
C SER A 262 4.43 23.28 19.60
N ALA A 263 3.74 23.81 18.58
CA ALA A 263 2.46 23.30 18.08
C ALA A 263 2.50 21.83 17.60
N CYS A 264 3.70 21.29 17.33
CA CYS A 264 3.93 19.91 16.89
C CYS A 264 4.58 19.04 17.98
N SER A 265 4.76 19.55 19.22
CA SER A 265 5.63 18.90 20.21
C SER A 265 5.11 17.56 20.72
N ASP A 266 3.81 17.49 21.05
CA ASP A 266 3.17 16.26 21.53
C ASP A 266 3.17 15.17 20.45
N GLU A 267 2.85 15.52 19.20
CA GLU A 267 2.83 14.56 18.09
C GLU A 267 4.24 14.12 17.67
N LYS A 268 5.23 14.99 17.86
CA LYS A 268 6.64 14.62 17.68
C LYS A 268 7.07 13.58 18.71
N GLU A 269 6.75 13.78 19.99
CA GLU A 269 7.05 12.79 21.03
C GLU A 269 6.35 11.45 20.73
N LYS A 270 5.08 11.49 20.32
CA LYS A 270 4.35 10.29 19.89
C LYS A 270 5.03 9.58 18.72
N ALA A 271 5.42 10.31 17.68
CA ALA A 271 6.13 9.76 16.51
C ALA A 271 7.42 9.03 16.92
N GLU A 272 8.24 9.68 17.75
CA GLU A 272 9.49 9.12 18.25
C GLU A 272 9.25 7.87 19.10
N GLN A 273 8.21 7.89 19.95
CA GLN A 273 7.84 6.75 20.79
C GLN A 273 7.35 5.55 19.97
N GLU A 274 6.43 5.74 19.02
CA GLU A 274 5.91 4.64 18.18
C GLU A 274 7.03 3.95 17.38
N LEU A 275 7.91 4.73 16.75
CA LEU A 275 9.05 4.19 15.99
C LEU A 275 10.03 3.45 16.91
N MET A 276 10.37 4.04 18.06
CA MET A 276 11.31 3.44 19.02
C MET A 276 10.76 2.13 19.63
N LEU A 277 9.47 2.07 19.95
CA LEU A 277 8.84 0.86 20.46
C LEU A 277 8.77 -0.24 19.39
N SER A 278 8.43 0.12 18.14
CA SER A 278 8.45 -0.82 17.02
C SER A 278 9.86 -1.41 16.81
N ASP A 279 10.89 -0.56 16.84
CA ASP A 279 12.29 -0.99 16.69
C ASP A 279 12.73 -1.91 17.83
N LYS A 280 12.29 -1.66 19.07
CA LYS A 280 12.56 -2.54 20.21
C LYS A 280 11.95 -3.91 20.02
N ILE A 281 10.73 -4.00 19.50
CA ILE A 281 10.06 -5.29 19.23
C ILE A 281 10.87 -6.11 18.23
N LEU A 282 11.28 -5.49 17.13
CA LEU A 282 12.04 -6.15 16.05
C LEU A 282 13.46 -6.52 16.51
N ASN A 283 14.23 -5.55 17.01
CA ASN A 283 15.63 -5.76 17.38
C ASN A 283 15.79 -6.68 18.61
N GLY A 284 14.81 -6.65 19.53
CA GLY A 284 14.79 -7.53 20.70
C GLY A 284 14.14 -8.89 20.44
N ASP A 285 13.48 -9.07 19.29
CA ASP A 285 12.63 -10.22 18.98
C ASP A 285 11.71 -10.53 20.18
N LEU A 286 10.98 -9.48 20.59
CA LEU A 286 10.27 -9.43 21.88
C LEU A 286 8.97 -10.22 21.87
N LEU A 287 8.41 -10.50 20.69
CA LEU A 287 7.16 -11.28 20.57
C LEU A 287 7.32 -12.72 21.05
N ARG A 288 8.55 -13.28 21.07
CA ARG A 288 8.82 -14.61 21.66
C ARG A 288 8.46 -14.71 23.14
N PHE A 289 8.43 -13.59 23.84
CA PHE A 289 8.10 -13.53 25.27
C PHE A 289 6.63 -13.16 25.51
N TYR A 290 5.88 -12.85 24.45
CA TYR A 290 4.48 -12.50 24.52
C TYR A 290 3.62 -13.71 24.13
N LYS A 291 2.87 -14.25 25.09
CA LYS A 291 1.90 -15.32 24.82
C LYS A 291 0.53 -14.71 24.64
N GLN A 292 -0.01 -14.86 23.44
CA GLN A 292 -1.35 -14.43 23.05
C GLN A 292 -2.38 -15.50 23.37
#